data_AF-A0AAD0EV17-F1
#
_entry.id   AF-A0AAD0EV17-F1
#
_cell.length_a   1.000
_cell.length_b   1.000
_cell.length_c   1.000
_cell.angle_alpha   90.00
_cell.angle_beta   90.00
_cell.angle_gamma   90.00
#
_symmetry.space_group_name_H-M   'P 1'
#
loop_
_entity.id
_entity.type
_entity.pdbx_description
1 polymer ?
#
loop_
_entity_poly.entity_id
_entity_poly.type
_entity_poly.pdbx_seq_one_letter_code
_entity_poly.pdbx_strand_id
1 'polypeptide(L)'
;MATDQQAAQAFRRLRPYLAPVMDEWELTALDGGFEAGEPYFALSDAVASIPSYQVDVPRDVLAQAFSCLNEDDREEYADILKGVTT
;
A
#
# COMPACT_ATOMS: atom_id res chain seq x y z
N MET A 1 -1.10 6.59 15.03
CA MET A 1 -0.85 6.62 13.57
C MET A 1 0.65 6.63 13.34
N ALA A 2 1.12 6.01 12.25
CA ALA A 2 2.51 6.11 11.85
C ALA A 2 2.87 7.54 11.44
N THR A 3 4.15 7.87 11.47
CA THR A 3 4.66 9.14 10.94
C THR A 3 4.65 9.12 9.41
N ASP A 4 4.64 10.30 8.78
CA ASP A 4 4.77 10.43 7.33
C ASP A 4 6.02 9.72 6.80
N GLN A 5 7.12 9.74 7.57
CA GLN A 5 8.34 9.02 7.22
C GLN A 5 8.15 7.50 7.22
N GLN A 6 7.41 6.96 8.18
CA GLN A 6 7.10 5.54 8.26
C GLN A 6 6.16 5.11 7.13
N ALA A 7 5.11 5.89 6.86
CA ALA A 7 4.20 5.66 5.73
C ALA A 7 4.97 5.72 4.40
N ALA A 8 5.85 6.71 4.24
CA ALA A 8 6.66 6.85 3.04
C ALA A 8 7.61 5.68 2.81
N GLN A 9 8.21 5.15 3.88
CA GLN A 9 9.06 3.96 3.79
C GLN A 9 8.25 2.72 3.42
N ALA A 10 7.06 2.53 3.99
CA ALA A 10 6.18 1.42 3.66
C ALA A 10 5.70 1.50 2.21
N PHE A 11 5.30 2.68 1.74
CA PHE A 11 4.90 2.91 0.34
C PHE A 11 6.01 2.51 -0.63
N ARG A 12 7.25 2.99 -0.40
CA ARG A 12 8.41 2.65 -1.24
C ARG A 12 8.72 1.15 -1.26
N ARG A 13 8.42 0.41 -0.19
CA ARG A 13 8.58 -1.05 -0.16
C ARG A 13 7.47 -1.77 -0.91
N LEU A 14 6.24 -1.25 -0.91
CA LEU A 14 5.08 -1.85 -1.56
C LEU A 14 5.02 -1.55 -3.07
N ARG A 15 5.34 -0.33 -3.47
CA ARG A 15 5.24 0.17 -4.86
C ARG A 15 5.89 -0.73 -5.93
N PRO A 16 7.07 -1.36 -5.71
CA PRO A 16 7.68 -2.26 -6.69
C PRO A 16 6.85 -3.51 -7.03
N TYR A 17 5.92 -3.93 -6.16
CA TYR A 17 5.05 -5.07 -6.42
C TYR A 17 3.84 -4.69 -7.28
N LEU A 18 3.42 -3.42 -7.21
CA LEU A 18 2.32 -2.88 -8.01
C LEU A 18 2.77 -2.45 -9.41
N ALA A 19 4.01 -1.95 -9.55
CA ALA A 19 4.58 -1.46 -10.80
C ALA A 19 4.46 -2.40 -12.01
N PRO A 20 4.61 -3.74 -11.89
CA PRO A 20 4.51 -4.64 -13.04
C PRO A 20 3.07 -4.94 -13.49
N VAL A 21 2.06 -4.63 -12.66
CA VAL A 21 0.67 -5.05 -12.89
C VAL A 21 -0.29 -3.88 -13.14
N MET A 22 0.09 -2.68 -12.72
CA MET A 22 -0.65 -1.44 -12.98
C MET A 22 -0.20 -0.79 -14.28
N ASP A 23 -1.10 -0.04 -14.92
CA ASP A 23 -0.74 0.81 -16.04
C ASP A 23 -0.02 2.11 -15.61
N GLU A 24 0.52 2.83 -16.59
CA GLU A 24 1.29 4.07 -16.34
C GLU A 24 0.44 5.17 -15.69
N TRP A 25 -0.86 5.24 -16.01
CA TRP A 25 -1.74 6.26 -15.47
C TRP A 25 -2.08 5.97 -14.01
N GLU A 26 -2.35 4.70 -13.67
CA GLU A 26 -2.59 4.22 -12.32
C GLU A 26 -1.36 4.43 -11.43
N LEU A 27 -0.16 4.11 -11.93
CA LEU A 27 1.09 4.34 -11.22
C LEU A 27 1.35 5.84 -11.01
N THR A 28 1.05 6.68 -11.99
CA THR A 28 1.18 8.13 -11.87
C THR A 28 0.23 8.69 -10.81
N ALA A 29 -1.01 8.19 -10.73
CA ALA A 29 -1.95 8.58 -9.70
C ALA A 29 -1.44 8.18 -8.30
N LEU A 30 -0.92 6.96 -8.17
CA LEU A 30 -0.36 6.43 -6.94
C LEU A 30 0.87 7.23 -6.46
N ASP A 31 1.81 7.49 -7.36
CA ASP A 31 3.01 8.26 -7.09
C ASP A 31 2.69 9.75 -6.86
N GLY A 32 1.63 10.28 -7.48
CA GLY A 32 1.19 11.67 -7.34
C GLY A 32 0.83 12.03 -5.90
N GLY A 33 0.13 11.17 -5.17
CA GLY A 33 -0.14 11.38 -3.74
C GLY A 33 1.15 11.40 -2.92
N PHE A 34 2.10 10.53 -3.26
CA PHE A 34 3.40 10.49 -2.58
C PHE A 34 4.23 11.76 -2.83
N GLU A 35 4.27 12.25 -4.08
CA GLU A 35 4.98 13.46 -4.48
C GLU A 35 4.34 14.75 -3.94
N ALA A 36 3.03 14.74 -3.71
CA ALA A 36 2.30 15.84 -3.07
C ALA A 36 2.62 16.01 -1.57
N GLY A 37 3.43 15.12 -0.98
CA GLY A 37 3.73 15.13 0.45
C GLY A 37 2.66 14.42 1.27
N GLU A 38 1.87 13.54 0.65
CA GLU A 38 0.78 12.78 1.26
C GLU A 38 1.08 11.26 1.28
N PRO A 39 2.17 10.82 1.95
CA PRO A 39 2.61 9.43 1.90
C PRO A 39 1.64 8.46 2.56
N TYR A 40 0.79 8.94 3.48
CA TYR A 40 -0.27 8.15 4.06
C TYR A 40 -1.32 7.76 3.02
N PHE A 41 -1.83 8.74 2.27
CA PHE A 41 -2.86 8.51 1.25
C PHE A 41 -2.33 7.61 0.13
N ALA A 42 -1.10 7.88 -0.35
CA ALA A 42 -0.45 7.02 -1.33
C ALA A 42 -0.29 5.56 -0.84
N LEU A 43 0.03 5.36 0.44
CA LEU A 43 0.10 4.02 1.03
C LEU A 43 -1.27 3.35 1.15
N SER A 44 -2.30 4.08 1.59
CA SER A 44 -3.67 3.57 1.72
C SER A 44 -4.19 3.12 0.36
N ASP A 45 -4.03 3.95 -0.68
CA ASP A 45 -4.41 3.63 -2.07
C ASP A 45 -3.63 2.42 -2.62
N ALA A 46 -2.33 2.33 -2.32
CA ALA A 46 -1.50 1.19 -2.70
C ALA A 46 -1.99 -0.11 -2.08
N VAL A 47 -2.36 -0.09 -0.79
CA VAL A 47 -2.90 -1.26 -0.09
C VAL A 47 -4.28 -1.64 -0.65
N ALA A 48 -5.16 -0.65 -0.85
CA ALA A 48 -6.51 -0.86 -1.39
C ALA A 48 -6.50 -1.49 -2.80
N SER A 49 -5.44 -1.25 -3.57
CA SER A 49 -5.30 -1.76 -4.93
C SER A 49 -4.94 -3.24 -5.02
N ILE A 50 -4.35 -3.82 -3.97
CA ILE A 50 -3.80 -5.19 -3.98
C ILE A 50 -4.81 -6.26 -4.43
N PRO A 51 -6.08 -6.27 -3.97
CA PRO A 51 -7.06 -7.27 -4.37
C PRO A 51 -7.43 -7.18 -5.85
N SER A 52 -7.44 -5.96 -6.41
CA SER A 52 -7.82 -5.71 -7.80
C SER A 52 -6.83 -6.32 -8.79
N TYR A 53 -5.54 -6.30 -8.46
CA TYR A 53 -4.48 -6.84 -9.35
C TYR A 53 -3.95 -8.20 -8.89
N GLN A 54 -4.49 -8.77 -7.80
CA GLN A 54 -4.09 -10.08 -7.24
C GLN A 54 -2.57 -10.19 -7.07
N VAL A 55 -1.94 -9.13 -6.54
CA VAL A 55 -0.49 -9.04 -6.43
C VAL A 55 0.01 -9.93 -5.31
N ASP A 56 1.03 -10.75 -5.62
CA ASP A 56 1.75 -11.50 -4.61
C ASP A 56 2.77 -10.59 -3.91
N VAL A 57 2.37 -10.06 -2.76
CA VAL A 57 3.21 -9.20 -1.93
C VAL A 57 3.69 -9.99 -0.71
N PRO A 58 5.00 -10.00 -0.40
CA PRO A 58 5.51 -10.67 0.78
C PRO A 58 4.82 -10.22 2.05
N ARG A 59 4.51 -11.17 2.92
CA ARG A 59 3.73 -10.95 4.14
C ARG A 59 4.35 -9.90 5.07
N ASP A 60 5.67 -9.81 5.14
CA ASP A 60 6.35 -8.81 5.97
C ASP A 60 6.18 -7.38 5.42
N VAL A 61 6.16 -7.23 4.10
CA VAL A 61 5.89 -5.95 3.42
C VAL A 61 4.45 -5.52 3.67
N LEU A 62 3.49 -6.44 3.52
CA LEU A 62 2.09 -6.20 3.83
C LEU A 62 1.89 -5.85 5.31
N ALA A 63 2.43 -6.65 6.23
CA ALA A 63 2.31 -6.39 7.67
C ALA A 63 2.87 -5.00 8.04
N GLN A 64 3.98 -4.58 7.43
CA GLN A 64 4.51 -3.24 7.65
C GLN A 64 3.56 -2.17 7.10
N ALA A 65 3.08 -2.31 5.86
CA ALA A 65 2.13 -1.36 5.26
C ALA A 65 0.89 -1.19 6.14
N PHE A 66 0.28 -2.29 6.57
CA PHE A 66 -0.86 -2.29 7.48
C PHE A 66 -0.56 -1.64 8.81
N SER A 67 0.62 -1.87 9.40
CA SER A 67 0.97 -1.23 10.68
C SER A 67 1.03 0.31 10.60
N CYS A 68 1.17 0.86 9.39
CA CYS A 68 1.21 2.30 9.16
C CYS A 68 -0.16 2.95 8.95
N LEU A 69 -1.18 2.15 8.64
CA LEU A 69 -2.55 2.62 8.44
C LEU A 69 -3.21 3.02 9.78
N ASN A 70 -4.21 3.89 9.71
CA ASN A 70 -5.06 4.22 10.85
C ASN A 70 -5.93 3.00 11.25
N GLU A 71 -6.77 3.13 12.28
CA GLU A 71 -7.63 2.02 12.71
C GLU A 71 -8.69 1.68 11.65
N ASP A 72 -9.39 2.69 11.13
CA ASP A 72 -10.46 2.55 10.14
C ASP A 72 -9.99 1.82 8.87
N ASP A 73 -8.91 2.29 8.24
CA ASP A 73 -8.34 1.70 7.02
C ASP A 73 -7.78 0.29 7.28
N ARG A 74 -7.23 0.02 8.47
CA ARG A 74 -6.79 -1.35 8.81
C ARG A 74 -7.94 -2.31 8.91
N GLU A 75 -9.05 -1.89 9.50
CA GLU A 75 -10.25 -2.71 9.61
C GLU A 75 -10.85 -2.97 8.22
N GLU A 76 -10.92 -1.94 7.39
CA GLU A 76 -11.40 -2.04 6.01
C GLU A 76 -10.58 -3.04 5.20
N TYR A 77 -9.25 -2.98 5.30
CA TYR A 77 -8.36 -3.81 4.50
C TYR A 77 -7.95 -5.12 5.19
N ALA A 78 -8.50 -5.45 6.36
CA ALA A 78 -8.06 -6.59 7.18
C ALA A 78 -8.07 -7.93 6.44
N ASP A 79 -8.95 -8.09 5.45
CA ASP A 79 -9.07 -9.31 4.66
C ASP A 79 -7.93 -9.49 3.65
N ILE A 80 -7.27 -8.41 3.22
CA ILE A 80 -6.09 -8.47 2.34
C ILE A 80 -4.94 -9.21 3.06
N LEU A 81 -4.75 -8.95 4.36
CA LEU A 81 -3.77 -9.68 5.19
C LEU A 81 -4.08 -11.17 5.33
N LYS A 82 -5.36 -11.55 5.29
CA LYS A 82 -5.80 -12.95 5.43
C LYS A 82 -5.69 -13.74 4.12
N GLY A 83 -5.69 -13.06 2.98
CA GLY A 83 -5.55 -13.64 1.64
C GLY A 83 -4.13 -14.13 1.30
N VAL A 84 -3.13 -13.77 2.10
CA VAL A 84 -1.72 -14.18 1.91
C VAL A 84 -1.52 -15.59 2.47
N THR A 85 -1.83 -16.61 1.67
CA THR A 85 -1.46 -18.00 1.99
C THR A 85 0.04 -18.18 1.89
N THR A 86 0.64 -18.60 3.02
CA THR A 86 2.05 -19.03 3.19
C THR A 86 2.54 -20.02 2.14
#